data_AF-A0A2V8VML5-F1
#
_entry.id   AF-A0A2V8VML5-F1
#
_cell.length_a   1.000
_cell.length_b   1.000
_cell.length_c   1.000
_cell.angle_alpha   90.00
_cell.angle_beta   90.00
_cell.angle_gamma   90.00
#
_symmetry.space_group_name_H-M   'P 1'
#
loop_
_entity.id
_entity.type
_entity.pdbx_description
1 polymer ?
#
loop_
_entity_poly.entity_id
_entity_poly.type
_entity_poly.pdbx_seq_one_letter_code
_entity_poly.pdbx_strand_id
1 'polypeptide(L)' 'KGRELKPVVLALTAWGDRWAAPNGPPVTFEHEGCGGKVEVHLLCLKCGRSPDLAHVVAKPTRSRRRRS' A
#
# COMPACT_ATOMS: atom_id res chain seq x y z
N LYS A 1 -16.35 -5.03 -1.59
CA LYS A 1 -15.57 -5.71 -2.64
C LYS A 1 -14.71 -4.74 -3.45
N GLY A 2 -15.21 -4.03 -4.48
CA GLY A 2 -14.35 -3.15 -5.31
C GLY A 2 -13.60 -2.04 -4.54
N ARG A 3 -14.24 -1.44 -3.53
CA ARG A 3 -13.62 -0.41 -2.69
C ARG A 3 -12.44 -0.91 -1.84
N GLU A 4 -12.40 -2.20 -1.50
CA GLU A 4 -11.31 -2.79 -0.70
C GLU A 4 -9.98 -2.85 -1.47
N LEU A 5 -10.02 -2.71 -2.80
CA LEU A 5 -8.82 -2.66 -3.63
C LEU A 5 -8.20 -1.26 -3.73
N LYS A 6 -8.88 -0.21 -3.25
CA LYS A 6 -8.34 1.16 -3.28
C LYS A 6 -6.90 1.26 -2.77
N PRO A 7 -6.51 0.66 -1.63
CA PRO A 7 -5.13 0.73 -1.15
C PRO A 7 -4.10 0.14 -2.13
N VAL A 8 -4.46 -0.92 -2.86
CA VAL A 8 -3.59 -1.54 -3.87
C VAL A 8 -3.41 -0.59 -5.05
N VAL A 9 -4.50 0.02 -5.53
CA VAL A 9 -4.45 0.97 -6.65
C VAL A 9 -3.60 2.19 -6.28
N LEU A 10 -3.80 2.77 -5.10
CA LEU A 10 -2.99 3.90 -4.62
C LEU A 10 -1.49 3.55 -4.57
N ALA A 11 -1.15 2.36 -4.07
CA ALA A 11 0.24 1.92 -3.99
C ALA A 11 0.88 1.74 -5.38
N LEU A 12 0.13 1.19 -6.36
CA LEU A 12 0.61 1.03 -7.73
C LEU A 12 0.77 2.37 -8.45
N THR A 13 -0.16 3.32 -8.26
CA THR A 13 -0.02 4.69 -8.80
C THR A 13 1.22 5.38 -8.23
N ALA A 14 1.45 5.32 -6.92
CA ALA A 14 2.63 5.92 -6.30
C ALA A 14 3.96 5.31 -6.81
N TRP A 15 3.98 4.02 -7.13
CA TRP A 15 5.12 3.39 -7.81
C TRP A 15 5.29 3.92 -9.24
N GLY A 16 4.20 3.99 -10.02
CA GLY A 16 4.21 4.53 -11.37
C GLY A 16 4.70 5.98 -11.42
N ASP A 17 4.24 6.82 -10.50
CA ASP A 17 4.67 8.22 -10.38
C ASP A 17 6.17 8.35 -10.13
N ARG A 18 6.77 7.42 -9.39
CA ARG A 18 8.21 7.44 -9.07
C ARG A 18 9.08 7.02 -10.26
N TRP A 19 8.61 6.10 -11.10
CA TRP A 19 9.46 5.40 -12.08
C TRP A 19 9.03 5.54 -13.54
N ALA A 20 7.78 5.92 -13.79
CA ALA A 20 7.15 5.90 -15.10
C ALA A 20 6.43 7.21 -15.45
N ALA A 21 6.64 8.27 -14.67
CA ALA A 21 6.01 9.57 -14.87
C ALA A 21 7.04 10.69 -15.16
N PRO A 22 7.66 10.69 -16.36
CA PRO A 22 8.68 11.68 -16.73
C PRO A 22 8.14 13.12 -16.77
N ASN A 23 6.81 13.27 -16.90
CA ASN A 23 6.11 14.57 -16.92
C ASN A 23 5.36 14.87 -15.61
N GLY A 24 5.70 14.18 -14.53
CA GLY A 24 5.00 14.29 -13.24
C GLY A 24 3.76 13.40 -13.13
N PRO A 25 3.17 13.27 -11.92
CA PRO A 25 2.10 12.33 -11.63
C PRO A 25 0.82 12.70 -12.39
N PRO A 26 0.27 11.81 -13.23
CA PRO A 26 -0.95 12.11 -13.99
C PRO A 26 -2.21 12.11 -13.12
N VAL A 27 -2.14 11.55 -11.90
CA VAL A 27 -3.26 11.44 -10.95
C VAL A 27 -2.76 11.68 -9.53
N THR A 28 -3.46 12.54 -8.78
CA THR A 28 -3.27 12.70 -7.33
C THR A 28 -4.50 12.20 -6.57
N PHE A 29 -4.29 11.69 -5.35
CA PHE A 29 -5.37 11.26 -4.47
C PHE A 29 -5.45 12.19 -3.27
N GLU A 30 -6.67 12.66 -3.00
CA GLU A 30 -6.94 13.62 -1.93
C GLU A 30 -8.12 13.16 -1.08
N HIS A 31 -8.12 13.59 0.18
CA HIS A 31 -9.22 13.34 1.09
C HIS A 31 -10.39 14.28 0.78
N GLU A 32 -11.54 13.67 0.51
CA GLU A 32 -12.79 14.39 0.30
C GLU A 32 -13.17 15.14 1.59
N GLY A 33 -13.17 16.47 1.52
CA GLY A 33 -13.52 17.36 2.63
C GLY A 33 -12.39 18.30 3.06
N CYS A 34 -11.14 17.82 3.14
CA CYS A 34 -10.01 18.67 3.52
C CYS A 34 -8.98 18.90 2.40
N GLY A 35 -9.05 18.16 1.30
CA GLY A 35 -8.09 18.28 0.18
C GLY A 35 -6.68 17.77 0.52
N GLY A 36 -6.49 17.18 1.70
CA GLY A 36 -5.20 16.63 2.11
C GLY A 36 -4.80 15.45 1.22
N LYS A 37 -3.52 15.39 0.82
CA LYS A 37 -2.98 14.29 0.03
C LYS A 37 -3.16 12.95 0.76
N VAL A 38 -3.58 11.93 0.04
CA VAL A 38 -3.74 10.56 0.55
C VAL A 38 -2.58 9.71 0.03
N GLU A 39 -1.84 9.11 0.95
CA GLU A 39 -0.75 8.18 0.67
C GLU A 39 -0.93 6.87 1.45
N VAL A 40 -0.33 5.78 0.95
CA VAL A 40 -0.31 4.49 1.63
C VAL A 40 1.01 4.34 2.36
N HIS A 41 0.95 4.17 3.68
CA HIS A 41 2.11 3.86 4.52
C HIS A 41 1.98 2.48 5.16
N LEU A 42 3.08 1.75 5.23
CA LEU A 42 3.17 0.53 6.02
C LEU A 42 3.61 0.89 7.43
N LEU A 43 2.94 0.31 8.43
CA LEU A 43 3.29 0.47 9.84
C LEU A 43 3.40 -0.91 10.49
N CYS A 44 4.44 -1.11 11.28
CA CYS A 44 4.53 -2.28 12.13
C CYS A 44 3.56 -2.12 13.29
N LEU A 45 2.53 -2.96 13.36
CA LEU A 45 1.52 -2.90 14.42
C LEU A 45 2.09 -3.14 15.84
N LYS A 46 3.29 -3.74 15.95
CA LYS A 46 3.95 -3.97 17.24
C LYS A 46 4.68 -2.74 17.77
N CYS A 47 5.36 -1.98 16.90
CA CYS A 47 6.22 -0.88 17.33
C CYS A 47 5.78 0.51 16.81
N GLY A 48 4.71 0.58 16.02
CA GLY A 48 4.14 1.82 15.49
C GLY A 48 4.96 2.52 14.41
N ARG A 49 6.13 1.99 14.04
CA ARG A 49 7.05 2.61 13.08
C ARG A 49 6.88 2.03 11.68
N SER A 50 7.20 2.83 10.66
CA SER A 50 7.36 2.34 9.30
C SER A 50 8.57 1.41 9.24
N PRO A 51 8.42 0.16 8.76
CA PRO A 51 9.56 -0.72 8.56
C PRO A 51 10.39 -0.26 7.35
N ASP A 52 11.66 -0.64 7.35
CA ASP A 52 12.42 -0.74 6.10
C ASP A 52 11.85 -1.90 5.28
N LEU A 53 11.48 -1.62 4.02
CA LEU A 53 10.90 -2.63 3.12
C LEU A 53 11.85 -3.80 2.87
N ALA A 54 13.17 -3.58 2.90
CA ALA A 54 14.17 -4.64 2.77
C ALA A 54 14.12 -5.64 3.95
N HIS A 55 13.55 -5.25 5.08
CA HIS A 55 13.46 -6.06 6.31
C HIS A 55 12.05 -6.60 6.58
N VAL A 56 11.12 -6.46 5.63
CA VAL A 56 9.79 -7.07 5.72
C VAL A 56 9.86 -8.52 5.27
N VAL A 57 9.52 -9.45 6.16
CA VAL A 57 9.56 -10.89 5.88
C VAL A 57 8.14 -11.47 5.76
N ALA A 58 7.89 -12.23 4.70
CA ALA A 58 6.68 -13.03 4.55
C ALA A 58 6.85 -14.35 5.32
N LYS A 59 5.95 -14.63 6.25
CA LYS A 59 5.88 -15.93 6.95
C LYS A 59 4.66 -16.70 6.48
N PRO A 60 4.79 -17.99 6.09
CA PRO A 60 3.63 -18.81 5.80
C PRO A 60 2.67 -18.82 7.00
N THR A 61 1.39 -18.56 6.76
CA THR A 61 0.38 -18.87 7.76
C THR A 61 0.28 -20.40 7.85
N ARG A 62 -0.01 -20.93 9.04
CA ARG A 62 -0.34 -22.36 9.18
C ARG A 62 -1.63 -22.60 8.41
N SER A 63 -1.55 -22.91 7.12
CA SER A 63 -2.68 -23.44 6.40
C SER A 63 -3.06 -24.73 7.12
N ARG A 64 -4.29 -24.81 7.62
CA ARG A 64 -4.83 -26.11 8.05
C ARG A 64 -4.71 -27.02 6.84
N ARG A 65 -3.81 -28.01 6.88
CA ARG A 65 -3.86 -29.16 5.97
C ARG A 65 -5.31 -29.64 5.99
N ARG A 66 -6.02 -29.54 4.87
CA ARG A 66 -7.29 -30.26 4.69
C ARG A 66 -6.97 -31.72 4.96
N ARG A 67 -7.52 -32.30 6.02
CA ARG A 67 -7.59 -33.75 6.14
C ARG A 67 -8.55 -34.20 5.04
N SER A 68 -8.03 -35.04 4.14
CA SER A 68 -8.81 -35.86 3.22
C SER A 68 -9.72 -36.80 4.01
#